data_AF-A0A2R6J1D4-F1
#
_entry.id   AF-A0A2R6J1D4-F1
#
_cell.length_a   1.000
_cell.length_b   1.000
_cell.length_c   1.000
_cell.angle_alpha   90.00
_cell.angle_beta   90.00
_cell.angle_gamma   90.00
#
_symmetry.space_group_name_H-M   'P 1'
#
loop_
_entity.id
_entity.type
_entity.pdbx_description
1 polymer ?
#
loop_
_entity_poly.entity_id
_entity_poly.type
_entity_poly.pdbx_seq_one_letter_code
_entity_poly.pdbx_strand_id
1 'polypeptide(L)'
;VNAGHGAEVAVTLLEDDDRPFYHDWVAPKGYFTGRGREVPPGCEEITDAEHRRRERESMTTMLGYFAEAHPGTPEQHPSVDPGD
;
A
#
# COMPACT_ATOMS: atom_id res chain seq x y z
N VAL A 1 15.79 1.45 23.29
CA VAL A 1 14.32 1.32 23.11
C VAL A 1 13.98 -0.12 22.76
N ASN A 2 12.99 -0.67 23.46
CA ASN A 2 12.55 -2.07 23.48
C ASN A 2 11.76 -2.43 22.21
N ALA A 3 12.42 -2.73 21.11
CA ALA A 3 11.73 -3.13 19.88
C ALA A 3 10.85 -4.39 20.08
N GLY A 4 11.23 -5.30 20.98
CA GLY A 4 10.45 -6.51 21.27
C GLY A 4 9.18 -6.25 22.09
N HIS A 5 9.26 -5.44 23.14
CA HIS A 5 8.10 -5.20 24.02
C HIS A 5 7.02 -4.35 23.32
N GLY A 6 7.42 -3.42 22.45
CA GLY A 6 6.47 -2.68 21.62
C GLY A 6 5.73 -3.58 20.62
N ALA A 7 6.42 -4.57 20.03
CA ALA A 7 5.82 -5.55 19.14
C ALA A 7 4.84 -6.49 19.87
N GLU A 8 5.22 -6.95 21.07
CA GLU A 8 4.37 -7.82 21.90
C GLU A 8 3.05 -7.12 22.29
N VAL A 9 3.12 -5.89 22.80
CA VAL A 9 1.94 -5.08 23.13
C VAL A 9 1.06 -4.82 21.91
N ALA A 10 1.66 -4.53 20.75
CA ALA A 10 0.91 -4.31 19.52
C ALA A 10 0.18 -5.57 19.04
N VAL A 11 0.79 -6.75 19.15
CA VAL A 11 0.15 -8.03 18.80
C VAL A 11 -1.02 -8.31 19.75
N THR A 12 -0.84 -8.17 21.06
CA THR A 12 -1.92 -8.40 22.04
C THR A 12 -3.12 -7.48 21.79
N LEU A 13 -2.90 -6.21 21.44
CA LEU A 13 -3.99 -5.30 21.10
C LEU A 13 -4.73 -5.71 19.82
N LEU A 14 -4.02 -6.25 18.82
CA LEU A 14 -4.64 -6.76 17.60
C LEU A 14 -5.42 -8.06 17.84
N GLU A 15 -4.94 -8.93 18.72
CA GLU A 15 -5.63 -10.17 19.12
C GLU A 15 -6.91 -9.88 19.91
N ASP A 16 -6.89 -8.88 20.81
CA ASP A 16 -8.05 -8.47 21.61
C ASP A 16 -9.13 -7.74 20.77
N ASP A 17 -8.71 -7.09 19.68
CA ASP A 17 -9.61 -6.35 18.79
C ASP A 17 -10.54 -7.27 17.97
N ASP A 18 -10.21 -8.57 17.83
CA ASP A 18 -10.95 -9.66 17.14
C ASP A 18 -11.47 -9.32 15.72
N ARG A 19 -11.06 -8.18 15.17
CA ARG A 19 -11.37 -7.78 13.80
C ARG A 19 -10.36 -8.41 12.87
N PRO A 20 -10.81 -9.06 11.79
CA PRO A 20 -9.89 -9.60 10.81
C PRO A 20 -9.00 -8.51 10.23
N PHE A 21 -7.68 -8.70 10.33
CA PHE A 21 -6.69 -7.75 9.84
C PHE A 21 -6.55 -7.88 8.31
N TYR A 22 -7.50 -7.31 7.59
CA TYR A 22 -7.41 -7.16 6.14
C TYR A 22 -7.05 -5.72 5.82
N HIS A 23 -5.85 -5.53 5.27
CA HIS A 23 -5.42 -4.26 4.71
C HIS A 23 -6.13 -4.04 3.37
N ASP A 24 -7.31 -3.43 3.36
CA ASP A 24 -8.02 -2.89 2.18
C ASP A 24 -7.61 -3.54 0.83
N TRP A 25 -7.75 -4.87 0.74
CA TRP A 25 -7.04 -5.66 -0.27
C TRP A 25 -7.91 -5.85 -1.51
N VAL A 26 -7.43 -5.31 -2.63
CA VAL A 26 -8.05 -5.51 -3.94
C VAL A 26 -7.56 -6.84 -4.56
N ALA A 27 -8.49 -7.72 -4.90
CA ALA A 27 -8.24 -9.01 -5.54
C ALA A 27 -8.99 -9.15 -6.88
N PRO A 28 -8.54 -10.03 -7.79
CA PRO A 28 -9.31 -10.33 -9.00
C PRO A 28 -10.65 -10.98 -8.67
N LYS A 29 -11.67 -10.69 -9.50
CA LYS A 29 -12.99 -11.30 -9.41
C LYS A 29 -12.90 -12.83 -9.37
N GLY A 30 -13.55 -13.44 -8.40
CA GLY A 30 -13.56 -14.89 -8.24
C GLY A 30 -12.41 -15.46 -7.40
N TYR A 31 -11.52 -14.64 -6.85
CA TYR A 31 -10.42 -15.13 -6.02
C TYR A 31 -10.92 -15.86 -4.76
N PHE A 32 -11.73 -15.22 -3.92
CA PHE A 32 -12.43 -15.83 -2.79
C PHE A 32 -13.70 -16.55 -3.25
N THR A 33 -14.55 -15.86 -4.01
CA THR A 33 -15.89 -16.34 -4.35
C THR A 33 -15.88 -17.54 -5.29
N GLY A 34 -14.90 -17.63 -6.18
CA GLY A 34 -14.68 -18.80 -7.03
C GLY A 34 -14.20 -20.05 -6.28
N ARG A 35 -13.81 -19.90 -5.01
CA ARG A 35 -13.42 -21.00 -4.10
C ARG A 35 -14.50 -21.28 -3.05
N GLY A 36 -15.71 -20.73 -3.23
CA GLY A 36 -16.83 -20.90 -2.30
C GLY A 36 -16.62 -20.18 -0.96
N ARG A 37 -15.77 -19.15 -0.91
CA ARG A 37 -15.56 -18.30 0.26
C ARG A 37 -16.21 -16.94 0.05
N GLU A 38 -16.74 -16.37 1.12
CA GLU A 38 -17.17 -14.96 1.12
C GLU A 38 -15.94 -14.05 0.99
N VAL A 39 -16.15 -12.86 0.43
CA VAL A 39 -15.11 -11.83 0.39
C VAL A 39 -14.89 -11.35 1.82
N PRO A 40 -13.67 -11.45 2.36
CA PRO A 40 -13.43 -11.03 3.73
C PRO A 40 -13.69 -9.53 3.95
N PRO A 41 -14.03 -9.09 5.16
CA PRO A 41 -14.15 -7.66 5.48
C PRO A 41 -12.87 -6.92 5.09
N GLY A 42 -12.95 -5.75 4.44
CA GLY A 42 -11.76 -5.03 3.98
C GLY A 42 -11.08 -5.64 2.74
N CYS A 43 -11.65 -6.67 2.11
CA CYS A 43 -11.24 -7.09 0.77
C CYS A 43 -12.28 -6.64 -0.26
N GLU A 44 -11.82 -6.39 -1.49
CA GLU A 44 -12.68 -6.11 -2.64
C GLU A 44 -12.26 -7.00 -3.82
N GLU A 45 -13.21 -7.75 -4.38
CA GLU A 45 -13.01 -8.46 -5.65
C GLU A 45 -13.43 -7.60 -6.83
N ILE A 46 -12.48 -7.23 -7.70
CA ILE A 46 -12.75 -6.37 -8.85
C ILE A 46 -12.56 -7.08 -10.18
N THR A 47 -13.28 -6.61 -11.20
CA THR A 47 -13.11 -7.12 -12.56
C THR A 47 -11.79 -6.65 -13.18
N ASP A 48 -11.29 -7.36 -14.20
CA ASP A 48 -10.15 -6.89 -14.99
C ASP A 48 -10.38 -5.50 -15.62
N ALA A 49 -11.63 -5.19 -15.97
CA ALA A 49 -11.97 -3.88 -16.53
C ALA A 49 -11.81 -2.76 -15.49
N GLU A 50 -12.26 -3.02 -14.26
CA GLU A 50 -12.11 -2.10 -13.13
C GLU A 50 -10.65 -1.95 -12.71
N HIS A 51 -9.91 -3.07 -12.66
CA HIS A 51 -8.48 -3.05 -12.37
C HIS A 51 -7.72 -2.16 -13.36
N ARG A 52 -7.94 -2.38 -14.67
CA ARG A 52 -7.33 -1.54 -15.72
C ARG A 52 -7.78 -0.08 -15.65
N ARG A 53 -9.01 0.20 -15.20
CA ARG A 53 -9.50 1.58 -15.03
C ARG A 53 -8.73 2.28 -13.91
N ARG A 54 -8.63 1.66 -12.73
CA ARG A 54 -7.89 2.19 -11.56
C ARG A 54 -6.41 2.35 -11.87
N GLU A 55 -5.81 1.40 -12.58
CA GLU A 55 -4.41 1.49 -13.05
C GLU A 55 -4.19 2.73 -13.92
N ARG A 56 -5.01 2.93 -14.96
CA ARG A 56 -4.89 4.11 -15.83
C ARG A 56 -5.07 5.41 -15.06
N GLU A 57 -6.06 5.48 -14.17
CA GLU A 57 -6.34 6.66 -13.35
C GLU A 57 -5.16 7.00 -12.42
N SER A 58 -4.58 5.98 -11.78
CA SER A 58 -3.39 6.12 -10.95
C SER A 58 -2.19 6.60 -11.78
N MET A 59 -1.94 5.99 -12.93
CA MET A 59 -0.86 6.42 -13.83
C MET A 59 -1.04 7.85 -14.31
N THR A 60 -2.24 8.24 -14.74
CA THR A 60 -2.55 9.62 -15.15
C THR A 60 -2.28 10.61 -14.01
N THR A 61 -2.67 10.26 -12.79
CA THR A 61 -2.43 11.09 -11.60
C THR A 61 -0.94 11.26 -11.33
N MET A 62 -0.18 10.15 -11.33
CA MET A 62 1.27 10.18 -11.12
C MET A 62 2.00 10.97 -12.19
N LEU A 63 1.61 10.82 -13.47
CA LEU A 63 2.15 11.61 -14.57
C LEU A 63 1.91 13.11 -14.36
N GLY A 64 0.76 13.50 -13.80
CA GLY A 64 0.47 14.88 -13.43
C GLY A 64 1.47 15.45 -12.41
N TYR A 65 1.82 14.68 -11.38
CA TYR A 65 2.79 15.11 -10.36
C TYR A 65 4.22 15.28 -10.90
N PHE A 66 4.57 14.58 -11.97
CA PHE A 66 5.90 14.63 -12.59
C PHE A 66 5.92 15.37 -13.94
N ALA A 67 4.85 16.10 -14.26
CA ALA A 67 4.77 16.83 -15.53
C ALA A 67 5.80 17.96 -15.64
N GLU A 68 6.22 18.50 -14.49
CA GLU A 68 7.22 19.56 -14.39
C GLU A 68 8.46 19.03 -13.67
N ALA A 69 9.64 19.46 -14.14
CA ALA A 69 10.89 19.16 -13.45
C ALA A 69 10.90 19.80 -12.06
N HIS A 70 11.43 19.09 -11.06
CA HIS A 70 11.59 19.65 -9.74
C HIS A 70 12.51 20.90 -9.80
N PRO A 71 12.11 22.05 -9.20
CA PRO A 71 12.90 23.28 -9.28
C PRO A 71 14.24 23.21 -8.54
N GLY A 72 14.37 22.28 -7.59
CA GLY A 72 15.59 22.07 -6.82
C GLY A 72 16.50 21.01 -7.45
N THR A 73 17.79 21.11 -7.19
CA THR A 73 18.74 20.02 -7.41
C THR A 73 18.71 19.06 -6.23
N PRO A 74 18.93 17.75 -6.43
CA PRO A 74 19.09 16.81 -5.32
C PRO A 74 20.19 17.26 -4.36
N GLU A 75 19.91 17.28 -3.05
CA GLU A 75 20.93 17.49 -2.03
C GLU A 75 21.66 16.18 -1.74
N GLN A 76 23.00 16.22 -1.73
CA GLN A 76 23.83 15.08 -1.33
C GLN A 76 23.76 14.88 0.18
N HIS A 77 23.96 13.64 0.62
CA HIS A 77 24.11 13.37 2.04
C HIS A 77 25.34 14.13 2.60
N PRO A 78 25.30 14.69 3.82
CA PRO A 78 26.38 15.54 4.36
C PRO A 78 27.76 14.86 4.48
N SER A 79 27.82 13.53 4.41
CA SER A 79 29.07 12.76 4.45
C SER A 79 29.74 12.58 3.08
N VAL A 80 29.09 12.99 2.01
CA VAL A 80 29.66 12.94 0.66
C VAL A 80 30.54 14.17 0.50
N ASP A 81 31.83 13.96 0.25
CA ASP A 81 32.75 15.04 -0.11
C ASP A 81 32.31 15.62 -1.46
N PRO A 82 31.97 16.91 -1.54
CA PRO A 82 31.43 17.50 -2.76
C PRO A 82 32.40 17.54 -3.94
N GLY A 83 33.70 17.25 -3.73
CA GLY A 83 34.73 17.02 -4.76
C GLY A 83 34.65 17.92 -6.02
N ASP A 84 35.55 18.91 -6.11
CA ASP A 84 35.67 19.94 -7.17
C ASP A 84 35.14 19.61 -8.58
#